data_AF-A0A7S0R3L4-F1
#
_entry.id   AF-A0A7S0R3L4-F1
#
_cell.length_a   1.000
_cell.length_b   1.000
_cell.length_c   1.000
_cell.angle_alpha   90.00
_cell.angle_beta   90.00
_cell.angle_gamma   90.00
#
_symmetry.space_group_name_H-M   'P 1'
#
loop_
_entity.id
_entity.type
_entity.pdbx_description
1 polymer ?
#
loop_
_entity_poly.entity_id
_entity_poly.type
_entity_poly.pdbx_seq_one_letter_code
_entity_poly.pdbx_strand_id
1 'polypeptide(L)'
;WLLAHGEAPLPGGADSGGGSAEDAPLSDTLVQRLQRYGTYARLKRVALSKVASFMATYDQDRLAALRSELELGGAGGGAGAGRIPYERVVAVLKSGKFDLSDTEVRQLLSSFNIDESGNIDTNEWLAALVDWQDVQAGKGWDSLVSRAFDAIDTDHSGRLGVTELEALLCDGEECEVPDTIPSE
;
A
#
# COMPACT_ATOMS: atom_id res chain seq x y z
N TRP A 1 58.73 -46.89 19.74
CA TRP A 1 59.22 -47.07 18.36
C TRP A 1 58.10 -47.73 17.56
N LEU A 2 57.57 -47.25 16.44
CA LEU A 2 57.59 -45.96 15.73
C LEU A 2 56.53 -46.13 14.61
N LEU A 3 55.67 -45.12 14.42
CA LEU A 3 54.93 -44.73 13.20
C LEU A 3 54.01 -45.70 12.42
N ALA A 4 52.74 -45.30 12.30
CA ALA A 4 52.02 -45.21 11.02
C ALA A 4 51.05 -44.00 11.05
N HIS A 5 51.04 -43.23 9.96
CA HIS A 5 50.48 -41.88 9.80
C HIS A 5 49.04 -41.83 9.28
N GLY A 6 48.38 -40.69 9.54
CA GLY A 6 47.10 -40.22 8.96
C GLY A 6 46.05 -40.07 10.08
N GLU A 7 45.49 -38.91 10.42
CA GLU A 7 45.15 -37.70 9.68
C GLU A 7 44.92 -36.56 10.71
N ALA A 8 45.16 -35.31 10.32
CA ALA A 8 45.06 -34.14 11.21
C ALA A 8 43.66 -33.52 11.23
N PRO A 9 43.23 -32.89 12.34
CA PRO A 9 42.31 -31.77 12.28
C PRO A 9 43.05 -30.47 12.65
N LEU A 10 43.07 -29.53 11.71
CA LEU A 10 43.47 -28.13 11.91
C LEU A 10 42.22 -27.21 11.94
N PRO A 11 42.36 -25.95 12.39
CA PRO A 11 41.57 -25.39 13.50
C PRO A 11 40.42 -24.49 13.05
N GLY A 12 39.63 -24.07 14.04
CA GLY A 12 38.58 -23.08 13.89
C GLY A 12 39.04 -21.76 13.26
N GLY A 13 38.09 -21.12 12.57
CA GLY A 13 38.24 -19.80 12.00
C GLY A 13 36.92 -19.31 11.42
N ALA A 14 36.37 -18.30 12.09
CA ALA A 14 35.41 -17.31 11.58
C ALA A 14 34.07 -17.80 11.02
N ASP A 15 33.10 -17.89 11.93
CA ASP A 15 31.73 -17.44 11.65
C ASP A 15 31.78 -15.97 11.19
N SER A 16 31.49 -15.72 9.92
CA SER A 16 31.31 -14.37 9.36
C SER A 16 30.62 -14.48 8.01
N GLY A 17 29.33 -14.13 7.98
CA GLY A 17 28.59 -13.99 6.73
C GLY A 17 27.08 -13.99 6.88
N GLY A 18 26.55 -13.35 7.93
CA GLY A 18 25.15 -12.92 7.92
C GLY A 18 24.96 -11.92 6.79
N GLY A 19 24.31 -12.35 5.71
CA GLY A 19 23.95 -11.54 4.56
C GLY A 19 22.43 -11.53 4.42
N SER A 20 21.83 -10.47 4.99
CA SER A 20 20.46 -9.98 4.88
C SER A 20 19.52 -10.76 3.95
N ALA A 21 18.73 -11.66 4.53
CA ALA A 21 17.52 -12.21 3.91
C ALA A 21 16.25 -11.43 4.31
N GLU A 22 16.40 -10.30 5.01
CA GLU A 22 15.30 -9.57 5.66
C GLU A 22 14.79 -8.35 4.87
N ASP A 23 15.54 -7.87 3.87
CA ASP A 23 15.09 -6.75 3.01
C ASP A 23 14.25 -7.20 1.80
N ALA A 24 14.48 -8.42 1.30
CA ALA A 24 13.73 -9.01 0.18
C ALA A 24 12.26 -9.40 0.47
N PRO A 25 11.86 -9.90 1.67
CA PRO A 25 10.47 -10.29 1.92
C PRO A 25 9.53 -9.09 2.07
N LEU A 26 10.03 -7.91 2.42
CA LEU A 26 9.21 -6.71 2.51
C LEU A 26 8.95 -6.10 1.13
N SER A 27 9.93 -6.05 0.23
CA SER A 27 9.72 -5.42 -1.08
C SER A 27 8.79 -6.22 -2.01
N ASP A 28 9.00 -7.53 -2.15
CA ASP A 28 8.12 -8.36 -2.99
C ASP A 28 6.67 -8.39 -2.47
N THR A 29 6.48 -8.30 -1.16
CA THR A 29 5.13 -8.23 -0.58
C THR A 29 4.44 -6.89 -0.82
N LEU A 30 5.17 -5.77 -0.92
CA LEU A 30 4.55 -4.46 -1.21
C LEU A 30 4.03 -4.38 -2.65
N VAL A 31 4.75 -4.89 -3.64
CA VAL A 31 4.27 -4.92 -5.04
C VAL A 31 3.05 -5.83 -5.17
N GLN A 32 3.07 -7.00 -4.53
CA GLN A 32 1.91 -7.89 -4.50
C GLN A 32 0.70 -7.22 -3.85
N ARG A 33 0.91 -6.44 -2.77
CA ARG A 33 -0.16 -5.67 -2.12
C ARG A 33 -0.70 -4.58 -3.03
N LEU A 34 0.15 -3.85 -3.74
CA LEU A 34 -0.25 -2.85 -4.73
C LEU A 34 -1.06 -3.48 -5.86
N GLN A 35 -0.56 -4.55 -6.48
CA GLN A 35 -1.26 -5.28 -7.53
C GLN A 35 -2.63 -5.77 -7.06
N ARG A 36 -2.68 -6.39 -5.87
CA ARG A 36 -3.92 -6.87 -5.26
C ARG A 36 -4.89 -5.72 -4.99
N TYR A 37 -4.42 -4.60 -4.48
CA TYR A 37 -5.26 -3.42 -4.23
C TYR A 37 -5.83 -2.86 -5.55
N GLY A 38 -5.06 -2.85 -6.63
CA GLY A 38 -5.54 -2.47 -7.97
C GLY A 38 -6.67 -3.34 -8.51
N THR A 39 -6.80 -4.59 -8.05
CA THR A 39 -7.94 -5.46 -8.42
C THR A 39 -9.23 -5.16 -7.67
N TYR A 40 -9.18 -4.32 -6.63
CA TYR A 40 -10.36 -4.01 -5.83
C TYR A 40 -11.28 -3.01 -6.54
N ALA A 41 -12.58 -3.28 -6.45
CA ALA A 41 -13.60 -2.33 -6.88
C ALA A 41 -13.43 -0.98 -6.16
N ARG A 42 -13.78 0.12 -6.83
CA ARG A 42 -13.59 1.49 -6.35
C ARG A 42 -14.12 1.71 -4.93
N LEU A 43 -15.34 1.23 -4.64
CA LEU A 43 -15.94 1.32 -3.30
C LEU A 43 -15.07 0.68 -2.22
N LYS A 44 -14.51 -0.52 -2.48
CA LYS A 44 -13.63 -1.20 -1.53
C LYS A 44 -12.33 -0.40 -1.33
N ARG A 45 -11.76 0.16 -2.39
CA ARG A 45 -10.54 0.99 -2.30
C ARG A 45 -10.78 2.24 -1.46
N VAL A 46 -11.84 2.98 -1.74
CA VAL A 46 -12.17 4.21 -0.99
C VAL A 46 -12.49 3.88 0.48
N ALA A 47 -13.25 2.80 0.76
CA ALA A 47 -13.52 2.37 2.12
C ALA A 47 -12.23 2.00 2.88
N LEU A 48 -11.32 1.26 2.24
CA LEU A 48 -10.02 0.92 2.83
C LEU A 48 -9.12 2.15 3.00
N SER A 49 -9.20 3.14 2.11
CA SER A 49 -8.54 4.45 2.26
C SER A 49 -9.05 5.19 3.49
N LYS A 50 -10.37 5.22 3.74
CA LYS A 50 -10.92 5.79 4.98
C LYS A 50 -10.50 5.04 6.22
N VAL A 51 -10.51 3.70 6.19
CA VAL A 51 -9.98 2.88 7.30
C VAL A 51 -8.50 3.22 7.57
N ALA A 52 -7.68 3.31 6.52
CA ALA A 52 -6.27 3.67 6.64
C ALA A 52 -6.09 5.08 7.21
N SER A 53 -6.95 6.04 6.84
CA SER A 53 -6.94 7.40 7.40
C SER A 53 -7.24 7.43 8.90
N PHE A 54 -8.17 6.59 9.38
CA PHE A 54 -8.44 6.47 10.81
C PHE A 54 -7.31 5.77 11.54
N MET A 55 -6.77 4.67 10.97
CA MET A 55 -5.61 3.97 11.51
C MET A 55 -4.40 4.91 11.65
N ALA A 56 -4.21 5.77 10.66
CA ALA A 56 -3.24 6.86 10.64
C ALA A 56 -3.44 7.93 11.70
N THR A 57 -4.43 7.84 12.60
CA THR A 57 -4.57 8.74 13.75
C THR A 57 -4.10 8.13 15.07
N TYR A 58 -4.11 6.80 15.21
CA TYR A 58 -3.84 6.14 16.50
C TYR A 58 -2.81 5.00 16.44
N ASP A 59 -2.51 4.44 15.26
CA ASP A 59 -1.48 3.42 15.06
C ASP A 59 -0.43 3.93 14.07
N GLN A 60 0.27 4.98 14.48
CA GLN A 60 1.30 5.63 13.67
C GLN A 60 2.47 4.70 13.40
N ASP A 61 2.84 3.86 14.37
CA ASP A 61 4.00 2.99 14.32
C ASP A 61 3.85 1.91 13.23
N ARG A 62 2.66 1.30 13.12
CA ARG A 62 2.34 0.35 12.04
C ARG A 62 2.48 0.98 10.66
N LEU A 63 2.14 2.27 10.54
CA LEU A 63 2.18 2.99 9.27
C LEU A 63 3.53 3.70 9.03
N ALA A 64 4.39 3.81 10.04
CA ALA A 64 5.66 4.53 9.94
C ALA A 64 6.58 3.91 8.90
N ALA A 65 6.70 2.57 8.89
CA ALA A 65 7.48 1.84 7.89
C ALA A 65 6.94 2.11 6.46
N LEU A 66 5.62 2.07 6.27
CA LEU A 66 4.98 2.33 4.97
C LEU A 66 5.17 3.78 4.50
N ARG A 67 5.18 4.73 5.44
CA ARG A 67 5.49 6.14 5.15
C ARG A 67 6.95 6.34 4.78
N SER A 68 7.87 5.65 5.45
CA SER A 68 9.30 5.76 5.14
C SER A 68 9.65 5.25 3.74
N GLU A 69 8.89 4.30 3.19
CA GLU A 69 9.05 3.89 1.79
C GLU A 69 8.86 5.05 0.81
N LEU A 70 7.97 5.99 1.15
CA LEU A 70 7.74 7.18 0.34
C LEU A 70 8.86 8.23 0.49
N GLU A 71 9.48 8.31 1.67
CA GLU A 71 10.60 9.21 1.94
C GLU A 71 11.90 8.77 1.25
N LEU A 72 12.09 7.46 1.10
CA LEU A 72 13.23 6.87 0.41
C LEU A 72 13.26 7.16 -1.10
N GLY A 73 12.13 7.55 -1.71
CA GLY A 73 12.01 7.90 -3.12
C GLY A 73 12.72 9.20 -3.54
N GLY A 74 13.36 9.94 -2.62
CA GLY A 74 14.30 11.02 -2.93
C GLY A 74 13.73 12.32 -3.53
N ALA A 75 12.45 12.35 -3.92
CA ALA A 75 11.79 13.57 -4.38
C ALA A 75 11.41 14.42 -3.16
N GLY A 76 12.24 15.43 -2.84
CA GLY A 76 12.07 16.31 -1.67
C GLY A 76 10.64 16.83 -1.45
N GLY A 77 10.28 16.99 -0.17
CA GLY A 77 8.96 17.43 0.31
C GLY A 77 8.32 16.31 1.12
N GLY A 78 8.29 16.44 2.46
CA GLY A 78 7.74 15.40 3.34
C GLY A 78 6.33 14.98 2.94
N ALA A 79 5.90 13.78 3.38
CA ALA A 79 4.55 13.25 3.19
C ALA A 79 3.44 14.06 3.92
N GLY A 80 3.69 15.36 4.18
CA GLY A 80 2.85 16.26 4.96
C GLY A 80 1.74 16.97 4.19
N ALA A 81 1.59 16.74 2.89
CA ALA A 81 0.67 17.50 2.04
C ALA A 81 -0.53 16.70 1.51
N GLY A 82 -0.97 15.62 2.18
CA GLY A 82 -2.20 14.86 1.85
C GLY A 82 -2.26 14.18 0.47
N ARG A 83 -1.36 14.56 -0.45
CA ARG A 83 -1.23 14.11 -1.83
C ARG A 83 0.23 13.81 -2.11
N ILE A 84 0.45 12.74 -2.86
CA ILE A 84 1.74 12.20 -3.24
C ILE A 84 1.90 12.40 -4.74
N PRO A 85 2.96 13.09 -5.20
CA PRO A 85 3.20 13.25 -6.63
C PRO A 85 3.40 11.91 -7.32
N TYR A 86 2.85 11.75 -8.52
CA TYR A 86 3.00 10.55 -9.34
C TYR A 86 4.46 10.15 -9.53
N GLU A 87 5.34 11.13 -9.80
CA GLU A 87 6.77 10.92 -10.02
C GLU A 87 7.45 10.32 -8.79
N ARG A 88 6.97 10.65 -7.58
CA ARG A 88 7.50 10.07 -6.34
C ARG A 88 7.17 8.60 -6.26
N VAL A 89 5.95 8.20 -6.61
CA VAL A 89 5.57 6.79 -6.61
C VAL A 89 6.34 6.02 -7.69
N VAL A 90 6.54 6.60 -8.87
CA VAL A 90 7.41 6.01 -9.89
C VAL A 90 8.84 5.83 -9.37
N ALA A 91 9.40 6.84 -8.69
CA ALA A 91 10.75 6.75 -8.11
C ALA A 91 10.86 5.64 -7.05
N VAL A 92 9.85 5.49 -6.18
CA VAL A 92 9.80 4.39 -5.20
C VAL A 92 9.76 3.04 -5.89
N LEU A 93 8.88 2.85 -6.87
CA LEU A 93 8.75 1.59 -7.62
C LEU A 93 10.00 1.26 -8.44
N LYS A 94 10.79 2.27 -8.83
CA LYS A 94 12.05 2.11 -9.59
C LYS A 94 13.31 2.18 -8.72
N SER A 95 13.19 2.25 -7.39
CA SER A 95 14.33 2.42 -6.46
C SER A 95 15.29 1.22 -6.37
N GLY A 96 15.10 0.19 -7.20
CA GLY A 96 15.89 -1.04 -7.22
C GLY A 96 15.46 -2.07 -6.16
N LYS A 97 14.48 -1.75 -5.32
CA LYS A 97 13.87 -2.69 -4.37
C LYS A 97 12.90 -3.67 -5.02
N PHE A 98 12.40 -3.34 -6.20
CA PHE A 98 11.37 -4.08 -6.93
C PHE A 98 11.85 -4.36 -8.35
N ASP A 99 11.60 -5.57 -8.85
CA ASP A 99 11.90 -5.96 -10.23
C ASP A 99 10.70 -5.66 -11.13
N LEU A 100 10.52 -4.38 -11.48
CA LEU A 100 9.43 -3.91 -12.33
C LEU A 100 9.96 -3.13 -13.54
N SER A 101 9.47 -3.49 -14.72
CA SER A 101 9.71 -2.73 -15.95
C SER A 101 8.89 -1.43 -16.00
N ASP A 102 9.32 -0.49 -16.83
CA ASP A 102 8.60 0.77 -17.08
C ASP A 102 7.15 0.57 -17.56
N THR A 103 6.88 -0.55 -18.23
CA THR A 103 5.53 -0.90 -18.67
C THR A 103 4.69 -1.41 -17.51
N GLU A 104 5.25 -2.26 -16.65
CA GLU A 104 4.56 -2.78 -15.45
C GLU A 104 4.27 -1.67 -14.45
N VAL A 105 5.20 -0.72 -14.24
CA VAL A 105 4.96 0.45 -13.39
C VAL A 105 3.79 1.27 -13.93
N ARG A 106 3.75 1.54 -15.24
CA ARG A 106 2.64 2.30 -15.84
C ARG A 106 1.31 1.55 -15.74
N GLN A 107 1.30 0.25 -16.01
CA GLN A 107 0.10 -0.58 -15.89
C GLN A 107 -0.40 -0.63 -14.44
N LEU A 108 0.51 -0.84 -13.49
CA LEU A 108 0.22 -0.84 -12.07
C LEU A 108 -0.42 0.48 -11.66
N LEU A 109 0.19 1.62 -12.00
CA LEU A 109 -0.35 2.93 -11.62
C LEU A 109 -1.66 3.26 -12.35
N SER A 110 -1.82 2.86 -13.62
CA SER A 110 -3.10 3.03 -14.34
C SER A 110 -4.25 2.24 -13.70
N SER A 111 -3.98 1.08 -13.10
CA SER A 111 -4.99 0.26 -12.44
C SER A 111 -5.59 0.93 -11.18
N PHE A 112 -4.87 1.90 -10.62
CA PHE A 112 -5.31 2.62 -9.44
C PHE A 112 -6.28 3.76 -9.76
N ASN A 113 -6.62 4.03 -11.03
CA ASN A 113 -7.37 5.24 -11.40
C ASN A 113 -6.77 6.50 -10.74
N ILE A 114 -5.44 6.53 -10.69
CA ILE A 114 -4.68 7.72 -10.33
C ILE A 114 -5.01 8.70 -11.44
N ASP A 115 -5.69 9.78 -11.07
CA ASP A 115 -6.07 10.78 -12.03
C ASP A 115 -4.83 11.24 -12.83
N GLU A 116 -5.02 11.47 -14.12
CA GLU A 116 -3.98 12.03 -14.99
C GLU A 116 -3.59 13.47 -14.57
N SER A 117 -4.20 14.02 -13.51
CA SER A 117 -3.75 15.22 -12.81
C SER A 117 -2.58 15.00 -11.84
N GLY A 118 -2.08 13.76 -11.72
CA GLY A 118 -0.70 13.47 -11.33
C GLY A 118 -0.46 13.35 -9.82
N ASN A 119 -1.50 13.14 -9.00
CA ASN A 119 -1.33 12.98 -7.56
C ASN A 119 -2.15 11.82 -6.98
N ILE A 120 -1.63 11.18 -5.93
CA ILE A 120 -2.26 10.06 -5.23
C ILE A 120 -2.57 10.51 -3.80
N ASP A 121 -3.77 10.24 -3.28
CA ASP A 121 -4.06 10.54 -1.86
C ASP A 121 -3.13 9.72 -0.95
N THR A 122 -2.55 10.37 0.07
CA THR A 122 -1.62 9.70 0.97
C THR A 122 -2.26 8.48 1.67
N ASN A 123 -3.55 8.55 2.00
CA ASN A 123 -4.26 7.43 2.63
C ASN A 123 -4.59 6.33 1.63
N GLU A 124 -4.81 6.64 0.36
CA GLU A 124 -4.95 5.62 -0.69
C GLU A 124 -3.64 4.86 -0.89
N TRP A 125 -2.52 5.59 -0.95
CA TRP A 125 -1.19 4.97 -1.00
C TRP A 125 -0.94 4.06 0.21
N LEU A 126 -1.21 4.56 1.43
CA LEU A 126 -1.07 3.75 2.63
C LEU A 126 -2.01 2.53 2.59
N ALA A 127 -3.26 2.71 2.20
CA ALA A 127 -4.21 1.62 2.07
C ALA A 127 -3.76 0.56 1.06
N ALA A 128 -3.03 0.95 0.02
CA ALA A 128 -2.49 0.02 -0.95
C ALA A 128 -1.33 -0.83 -0.41
N LEU A 129 -0.55 -0.29 0.53
CA LEU A 129 0.60 -0.95 1.12
C LEU A 129 0.29 -1.73 2.42
N VAL A 130 -0.83 -1.43 3.06
CA VAL A 130 -1.28 -2.09 4.30
C VAL A 130 -1.52 -3.57 4.07
N ASP A 131 -1.05 -4.38 5.03
CA ASP A 131 -1.44 -5.78 5.11
C ASP A 131 -2.86 -5.92 5.68
N TRP A 132 -3.85 -5.88 4.79
CA TRP A 132 -5.25 -6.01 5.22
C TRP A 132 -5.57 -7.37 5.83
N GLN A 133 -4.83 -8.43 5.51
CA GLN A 133 -5.07 -9.74 6.12
C GLN A 133 -4.66 -9.73 7.60
N ASP A 134 -3.52 -9.13 7.92
CA ASP A 134 -3.08 -8.92 9.30
C ASP A 134 -4.02 -7.96 10.06
N VAL A 135 -4.36 -6.81 9.46
CA VAL A 135 -5.24 -5.81 10.09
C VAL A 135 -6.63 -6.38 10.37
N GLN A 136 -7.20 -7.15 9.45
CA GLN A 136 -8.52 -7.77 9.62
C GLN A 136 -8.53 -8.90 10.66
N ALA A 137 -7.41 -9.61 10.81
CA ALA A 137 -7.26 -10.62 11.86
C ALA A 137 -7.00 -10.00 13.25
N GLY A 138 -6.59 -8.72 13.29
CA GLY A 138 -6.26 -7.99 14.50
C GLY A 138 -7.47 -7.53 15.32
N LYS A 139 -7.21 -7.21 16.59
CA LYS A 139 -8.21 -6.56 17.45
C LYS A 139 -8.43 -5.12 16.98
N GLY A 140 -9.68 -4.72 16.79
CA GLY A 140 -10.04 -3.35 16.44
C GLY A 140 -10.48 -3.15 14.98
N TRP A 141 -10.44 -4.19 14.14
CA TRP A 141 -11.01 -4.15 12.79
C TRP A 141 -12.46 -3.67 12.78
N ASP A 142 -13.32 -4.23 13.64
CA ASP A 142 -14.73 -3.84 13.71
C ASP A 142 -14.92 -2.36 14.08
N SER A 143 -14.08 -1.85 15.00
CA SER A 143 -14.10 -0.43 15.40
C SER A 143 -13.65 0.48 14.26
N LEU A 144 -12.62 0.08 13.53
CA LEU A 144 -12.14 0.78 12.33
C LEU A 144 -13.20 0.87 11.25
N VAL A 145 -13.82 -0.27 10.93
CA VAL A 145 -14.88 -0.35 9.93
C VAL A 145 -16.10 0.45 10.37
N SER A 146 -16.51 0.35 11.63
CA SER A 146 -17.62 1.14 12.17
C SER A 146 -17.35 2.63 12.00
N ARG A 147 -16.17 3.13 12.39
CA ARG A 147 -15.83 4.55 12.23
C ARG A 147 -15.75 4.98 10.77
N ALA A 148 -15.24 4.13 9.89
CA ALA A 148 -15.22 4.40 8.46
C ALA A 148 -16.64 4.45 7.88
N PHE A 149 -17.51 3.54 8.29
CA PHE A 149 -18.91 3.52 7.89
C PHE A 149 -19.65 4.75 8.39
N ASP A 150 -19.56 5.07 9.69
CA ASP A 150 -20.21 6.24 10.31
C ASP A 150 -19.75 7.57 9.69
N ALA A 151 -18.52 7.61 9.14
CA ALA A 151 -18.01 8.78 8.43
C ALA A 151 -18.54 8.91 7.00
N ILE A 152 -19.01 7.82 6.39
CA ILE A 152 -19.60 7.79 5.05
C ILE A 152 -21.12 7.94 5.14
N ASP A 153 -21.75 7.27 6.10
CA ASP A 153 -23.18 7.37 6.45
C ASP A 153 -23.46 8.69 7.20
N THR A 154 -23.51 9.77 6.42
CA THR A 154 -23.65 11.14 6.91
C THR A 154 -25.03 11.43 7.50
N ASP A 155 -26.06 10.72 7.03
CA ASP A 155 -27.42 10.86 7.58
C ASP A 155 -27.69 9.96 8.79
N HIS A 156 -26.73 9.08 9.12
CA HIS A 156 -26.78 8.11 10.21
C HIS A 156 -28.00 7.18 10.11
N SER A 157 -28.43 6.84 8.88
CA SER A 157 -29.53 5.92 8.62
C SER A 157 -29.18 4.45 8.92
N GLY A 158 -27.89 4.16 9.09
CA GLY A 158 -27.34 2.81 9.21
C GLY A 158 -27.20 2.10 7.87
N ARG A 159 -27.29 2.81 6.74
CA ARG A 159 -27.22 2.27 5.37
C ARG A 159 -26.58 3.30 4.44
N LEU A 160 -25.69 2.83 3.55
CA LEU A 160 -25.13 3.71 2.52
C LEU A 160 -26.16 3.94 1.39
N GLY A 161 -26.65 5.18 1.31
CA GLY A 161 -27.57 5.65 0.26
C GLY A 161 -26.85 6.03 -1.04
N VAL A 162 -27.63 6.26 -2.11
CA VAL A 162 -27.08 6.64 -3.43
C VAL A 162 -26.29 7.95 -3.35
N THR A 163 -26.83 8.97 -2.67
CA THR A 163 -26.17 10.27 -2.51
C THR A 163 -24.83 10.16 -1.78
N GLU A 164 -24.73 9.29 -0.78
CA GLU A 164 -23.49 9.07 -0.02
C GLU A 164 -22.47 8.29 -0.86
N LEU A 165 -22.93 7.32 -1.65
CA LEU A 165 -22.07 6.60 -2.60
C LEU A 165 -21.58 7.51 -3.71
N GLU A 166 -22.41 8.40 -4.26
CA GLU A 166 -22.02 9.40 -5.25
C GLU A 166 -20.98 10.37 -4.67
N ALA A 167 -21.24 10.90 -3.47
CA ALA A 167 -20.29 11.78 -2.78
C ALA A 167 -18.95 11.07 -2.48
N LEU A 168 -19.00 9.80 -2.06
CA LEU A 168 -17.82 9.00 -1.74
C LEU A 168 -17.02 8.61 -2.99
N LEU A 169 -17.72 8.25 -4.07
CA LEU A 169 -17.07 7.72 -5.26
C LEU A 169 -16.67 8.82 -6.22
N CYS A 170 -17.28 10.00 -6.22
CA CYS A 170 -17.02 11.00 -7.26
C CYS A 170 -16.32 12.26 -6.75
N ASP A 171 -15.82 12.26 -5.51
CA ASP A 171 -14.99 13.33 -4.92
C ASP A 171 -15.58 14.75 -5.06
N GLY A 172 -16.91 14.86 -5.22
CA GLY A 172 -17.63 16.13 -5.41
C GLY A 172 -17.63 16.67 -6.84
N GLU A 173 -17.04 15.98 -7.81
CA GLU A 173 -17.31 16.22 -9.23
C GLU A 173 -18.50 15.35 -9.66
N GLU A 174 -19.37 15.86 -10.53
CA GLU A 174 -20.52 15.09 -11.03
C GLU A 174 -20.00 13.76 -11.59
N CYS A 175 -20.50 12.65 -11.03
CA CYS A 175 -20.34 11.37 -11.68
C CYS A 175 -21.02 11.53 -13.06
N GLU A 176 -20.26 11.71 -14.13
CA GLU A 176 -20.79 11.43 -15.47
C GLU A 176 -20.99 9.92 -15.53
N VAL A 177 -22.09 9.45 -14.97
CA VAL A 177 -22.63 8.13 -15.24
C VAL A 177 -23.35 8.30 -16.57
N PRO A 178 -22.79 7.85 -17.70
CA PRO A 178 -23.51 7.97 -18.96
C PRO A 178 -24.85 7.23 -18.81
N ASP A 179 -25.95 7.99 -18.90
CA ASP A 179 -27.33 7.50 -18.76
C ASP A 179 -27.67 6.37 -19.75
N THR A 180 -26.82 6.14 -20.75
CA THR A 180 -26.97 5.12 -21.77
C THR A 180 -25.85 4.09 -21.68
N ILE A 181 -26.20 2.86 -21.31
CA ILE A 181 -25.38 1.68 -21.65
C ILE A 181 -25.40 1.57 -23.18
N PRO A 182 -24.24 1.61 -23.87
CA PRO A 182 -24.20 1.41 -25.31
C PRO A 182 -24.89 0.08 -25.64
N SER A 183 -25.91 0.14 -26.49
CA SER A 183 -26.52 -1.07 -27.04
C SER A 183 -25.46 -1.78 -27.87
N GLU A 184 -25.15 -3.03 -27.54
CA GLU A 184 -24.36 -3.92 -28.43
C GLU A 184 -25.07 -4.12 -29.77
#